data_AF-A0A7S7Q4M2-F1
#
_entry.id   AF-A0A7S7Q4M2-F1
#
_cell.length_a   1.000
_cell.length_b   1.000
_cell.length_c   1.000
_cell.angle_alpha   90.00
_cell.angle_beta   90.00
_cell.angle_gamma   90.00
#
_symmetry.space_group_name_H-M   'P 1'
#
loop_
_entity.id
_entity.type
_entity.pdbx_description
1 polymer ?
#
loop_
_entity_poly.entity_id
_entity_poly.type
_entity_poly.pdbx_seq_one_letter_code
_entity_poly.pdbx_strand_id
1 'polypeptide(L)'
;MGYQCDIIDPARTVMIVVDMQNDFVAEGAKLRSAQAAAMVPRLAQTLKACRDKGIRVIYTAHVHRRDGSDMGLYDDLYSPIADRSSLVDGTEGVEIFNDLAPAPGEHVIKKHRYSAFFATDLDLILREWGITTVIISGTTTENCCHATARDAMFHNYKVVFLSDATGTFDYPDVGQGALSAEEVHRATLTILAFSTAHVMTAAEMLARIKVAGSKAA
;
A
#
# COMPACT_ATOMS: atom_id res chain seq x y z
N MET A 1 -21.34 -5.78 12.80
CA MET A 1 -21.46 -4.32 12.75
C MET A 1 -20.11 -3.78 13.19
N GLY A 2 -19.29 -3.36 12.24
CA GLY A 2 -17.86 -3.06 12.44
C GLY A 2 -17.51 -1.65 11.96
N TYR A 3 -16.25 -1.30 12.07
CA TYR A 3 -15.68 -0.03 11.59
C TYR A 3 -16.10 0.24 10.12
N GLN A 4 -16.81 1.36 9.87
CA GLN A 4 -17.29 1.74 8.53
C GLN A 4 -16.90 3.18 8.18
N CYS A 5 -16.53 3.35 6.91
CA CYS A 5 -16.28 4.62 6.26
C CYS A 5 -17.31 4.81 5.15
N ASP A 6 -18.41 5.51 5.46
CA ASP A 6 -19.53 5.71 4.55
C ASP A 6 -19.35 6.90 3.61
N ILE A 7 -18.49 7.84 3.99
CA ILE A 7 -18.21 9.06 3.25
C ILE A 7 -16.71 9.24 3.15
N ILE A 8 -16.24 9.44 1.92
CA ILE A 8 -14.86 9.83 1.61
C ILE A 8 -14.88 11.30 1.21
N ASP A 9 -14.33 12.13 2.09
CA ASP A 9 -14.10 13.56 1.83
C ASP A 9 -12.71 13.71 1.18
N PRO A 10 -12.63 14.12 -0.10
CA PRO A 10 -11.35 14.27 -0.78
C PRO A 10 -10.36 15.18 -0.07
N ALA A 11 -10.82 16.25 0.59
CA ALA A 11 -9.95 17.22 1.24
C ALA A 11 -9.26 16.65 2.49
N ARG A 12 -9.82 15.58 3.07
CA ARG A 12 -9.34 14.93 4.30
C ARG A 12 -8.89 13.49 4.09
N THR A 13 -8.75 13.08 2.83
CA THR A 13 -8.39 11.72 2.45
C THR A 13 -7.13 11.72 1.60
N VAL A 14 -6.25 10.76 1.87
CA VAL A 14 -5.10 10.45 1.03
C VAL A 14 -5.18 9.00 0.56
N MET A 15 -4.74 8.73 -0.65
CA MET A 15 -4.46 7.37 -1.11
C MET A 15 -2.97 7.06 -0.93
N ILE A 16 -2.68 5.95 -0.29
CA ILE A 16 -1.32 5.44 -0.08
C ILE A 16 -1.11 4.25 -1.02
N VAL A 17 -0.18 4.39 -1.95
CA VAL A 17 0.26 3.34 -2.87
C VAL A 17 1.48 2.65 -2.28
N VAL A 18 1.25 1.49 -1.68
CA VAL A 18 2.29 0.78 -0.93
C VAL A 18 3.13 -0.06 -1.89
N ASP A 19 4.41 0.29 -1.99
CA ASP A 19 5.51 -0.52 -2.55
C ASP A 19 5.23 -1.14 -3.94
N MET A 20 4.54 -0.41 -4.81
CA MET A 20 4.36 -0.81 -6.21
C MET A 20 5.62 -0.53 -7.02
N GLN A 21 6.75 -1.09 -6.58
CA GLN A 21 8.09 -0.94 -7.14
C GLN A 21 8.39 -2.03 -8.18
N ASN A 22 9.37 -1.81 -9.04
CA ASN A 22 9.82 -2.80 -10.02
C ASN A 22 10.17 -4.15 -9.38
N ASP A 23 10.84 -4.16 -8.22
CA ASP A 23 11.20 -5.38 -7.48
C ASP A 23 9.99 -6.26 -7.08
N PHE A 24 8.79 -5.69 -6.98
CA PHE A 24 7.57 -6.42 -6.65
C PHE A 24 6.64 -6.67 -7.85
N VAL A 25 6.83 -5.98 -8.97
CA VAL A 25 5.87 -5.94 -10.08
C VAL A 25 6.47 -6.41 -11.40
N ALA A 26 7.69 -5.97 -11.71
CA ALA A 26 8.30 -6.20 -13.01
C ALA A 26 8.53 -7.69 -13.28
N GLU A 27 8.43 -8.08 -14.54
CA GLU A 27 8.69 -9.45 -14.96
C GLU A 27 10.14 -9.86 -14.62
N GLY A 28 10.33 -11.05 -14.07
CA GLY A 28 11.64 -11.54 -13.64
C GLY A 28 12.17 -11.00 -12.32
N ALA A 29 11.47 -10.06 -11.65
CA ALA A 29 11.89 -9.58 -10.34
C ALA A 29 11.81 -10.72 -9.28
N LYS A 30 12.80 -10.78 -8.38
CA LYS A 30 12.91 -11.88 -7.39
C LYS A 30 11.81 -11.87 -6.34
N LEU A 31 11.25 -10.69 -6.04
CA LEU A 31 10.15 -10.51 -5.08
C LEU A 31 8.80 -10.30 -5.79
N ARG A 32 8.71 -10.67 -7.07
CA ARG A 32 7.52 -10.41 -7.90
C ARG A 32 6.27 -11.05 -7.30
N SER A 33 5.24 -10.23 -7.10
CA SER A 33 3.88 -10.67 -6.83
C SER A 33 3.07 -10.71 -8.12
N ALA A 34 2.65 -11.90 -8.53
CA ALA A 34 1.79 -12.06 -9.70
C ALA A 34 0.44 -11.34 -9.56
N GLN A 35 -0.13 -11.35 -8.35
CA GLN A 35 -1.38 -10.65 -8.06
C GLN A 35 -1.21 -9.12 -8.12
N ALA A 36 -0.09 -8.59 -7.61
CA ALA A 36 0.23 -7.16 -7.69
C ALA A 36 0.41 -6.71 -9.16
N ALA A 37 1.13 -7.49 -9.96
CA ALA A 37 1.28 -7.24 -11.39
C ALA A 37 -0.07 -7.25 -12.12
N ALA A 38 -0.93 -8.23 -11.84
CA ALA A 38 -2.25 -8.35 -12.48
C ALA A 38 -3.20 -7.18 -12.16
N MET A 39 -3.06 -6.53 -11.00
CA MET A 39 -3.93 -5.42 -10.60
C MET A 39 -3.46 -4.03 -11.07
N VAL A 40 -2.26 -3.91 -11.66
CA VAL A 40 -1.70 -2.62 -12.13
C VAL A 40 -2.70 -1.78 -12.94
N PRO A 41 -3.43 -2.33 -13.94
CA PRO A 41 -4.38 -1.55 -14.72
C PRO A 41 -5.52 -0.96 -13.88
N ARG A 42 -6.03 -1.72 -12.89
CA ARG A 42 -7.09 -1.26 -11.99
C ARG A 42 -6.58 -0.17 -11.05
N LEU A 43 -5.38 -0.35 -10.50
CA LEU A 43 -4.76 0.64 -9.63
C LEU A 43 -4.49 1.94 -10.39
N ALA A 44 -4.00 1.89 -11.63
CA ALA A 44 -3.82 3.07 -12.48
C ALA A 44 -5.14 3.83 -12.71
N GLN A 45 -6.24 3.11 -13.01
CA GLN A 45 -7.57 3.72 -13.15
C GLN A 45 -8.05 4.36 -11.85
N THR A 46 -7.82 3.70 -10.71
CA THR A 46 -8.20 4.19 -9.38
C THR A 46 -7.42 5.46 -9.03
N LEU A 47 -6.11 5.48 -9.28
CA LEU A 47 -5.25 6.65 -9.08
C LEU A 47 -5.72 7.83 -9.91
N LYS A 48 -6.03 7.61 -11.18
CA LYS A 48 -6.59 8.65 -12.04
C LYS A 48 -7.88 9.21 -11.42
N ALA A 49 -8.80 8.35 -11.00
CA ALA A 49 -10.07 8.79 -10.42
C ALA A 49 -9.87 9.55 -9.09
N CYS A 50 -8.95 9.12 -8.22
CA CYS A 50 -8.59 9.84 -7.01
C CYS A 50 -8.07 11.24 -7.31
N ARG A 51 -7.13 11.37 -8.25
CA ARG A 51 -6.57 12.65 -8.70
C ARG A 51 -7.67 13.57 -9.27
N ASP A 52 -8.52 13.04 -10.14
CA ASP A 52 -9.65 13.77 -10.74
C ASP A 52 -10.65 14.31 -9.67
N LYS A 53 -10.73 13.64 -8.51
CA LYS A 53 -11.58 14.03 -7.37
C LYS A 53 -10.88 14.88 -6.32
N GLY A 54 -9.58 15.18 -6.50
CA GLY A 54 -8.79 15.96 -5.56
C GLY A 54 -8.31 15.20 -4.32
N ILE A 55 -8.37 13.85 -4.33
CA ILE A 55 -7.71 13.03 -3.32
C ILE A 55 -6.21 13.07 -3.57
N ARG A 56 -5.43 13.43 -2.55
CA ARG A 56 -3.96 13.42 -2.62
C ARG A 56 -3.45 11.98 -2.69
N VAL A 57 -2.31 11.78 -3.35
CA VAL A 57 -1.65 10.47 -3.44
C VAL A 57 -0.26 10.56 -2.82
N ILE A 58 0.08 9.56 -2.01
CA ILE A 58 1.44 9.30 -1.52
C ILE A 58 1.81 7.89 -1.95
N TYR A 59 3.07 7.72 -2.35
CA TYR A 59 3.67 6.43 -2.62
C TYR A 59 4.63 6.05 -1.50
N THR A 60 4.83 4.75 -1.31
CA THR A 60 5.95 4.25 -0.52
C THR A 60 6.87 3.41 -1.37
N ALA A 61 8.14 3.42 -1.00
CA ALA A 61 9.16 2.56 -1.56
C ALA A 61 9.89 1.89 -0.40
N HIS A 62 9.83 0.55 -0.32
CA HIS A 62 10.69 -0.20 0.59
C HIS A 62 12.10 -0.20 0.01
N VAL A 63 13.04 0.35 0.77
CA VAL A 63 14.44 0.44 0.35
C VAL A 63 15.39 0.14 1.50
N HIS A 64 16.57 -0.36 1.16
CA HIS A 64 17.69 -0.59 2.05
C HIS A 64 18.94 0.09 1.50
N ARG A 65 19.73 0.71 2.38
CA ARG A 65 21.01 1.31 2.01
C ARG A 65 21.95 0.24 1.45
N ARG A 66 22.77 0.64 0.47
CA ARG A 66 23.72 -0.24 -0.21
C ARG A 66 24.71 -0.92 0.74
N ASP A 67 25.09 -0.24 1.82
CA ASP A 67 25.98 -0.77 2.85
C ASP A 67 25.31 -1.81 3.78
N GLY A 68 23.98 -1.96 3.71
CA GLY A 68 23.20 -2.86 4.55
C GLY A 68 22.93 -2.35 5.96
N SER A 69 23.30 -1.10 6.27
CA SER A 69 23.23 -0.52 7.63
C SER A 69 21.81 -0.44 8.22
N ASP A 70 20.77 -0.60 7.38
CA ASP A 70 19.36 -0.52 7.77
C ASP A 70 18.58 -1.84 7.55
N MET A 71 19.22 -2.92 7.12
CA MET A 71 18.55 -4.20 6.83
C MET A 71 18.07 -4.89 8.11
N GLY A 72 18.87 -4.90 9.17
CA GLY A 72 18.50 -5.58 10.42
C GLY A 72 18.07 -7.03 10.15
N LEU A 73 16.96 -7.47 10.74
CA LEU A 73 16.45 -8.84 10.58
C LEU A 73 16.00 -9.18 9.15
N TYR A 74 15.85 -8.21 8.25
CA TYR A 74 15.53 -8.51 6.85
C TYR A 74 16.67 -9.26 6.14
N ASP A 75 17.91 -9.08 6.61
CA ASP A 75 19.09 -9.83 6.16
C ASP A 75 18.96 -11.33 6.47
N ASP A 76 18.31 -11.69 7.58
CA ASP A 76 18.08 -13.09 7.95
C ASP A 76 16.82 -13.68 7.29
N LEU A 77 15.82 -12.84 7.00
CA LEU A 77 14.49 -13.27 6.56
C LEU A 77 14.36 -13.41 5.05
N TYR A 78 15.07 -12.59 4.26
CA TYR A 78 14.87 -12.49 2.82
C TYR A 78 16.17 -12.58 2.04
N SER A 79 16.38 -13.72 1.40
CA SER A 79 17.55 -13.97 0.56
C SER A 79 17.82 -12.86 -0.48
N PRO A 80 16.81 -12.30 -1.21
CA PRO A 80 17.03 -11.18 -2.14
C PRO A 80 17.46 -9.85 -1.51
N ILE A 81 17.12 -9.63 -0.23
CA ILE A 81 17.58 -8.44 0.51
C ILE A 81 19.01 -8.68 1.00
N ALA A 82 19.26 -9.87 1.56
CA ALA A 82 20.56 -10.25 2.11
C ALA A 82 21.69 -10.23 1.08
N ASP A 83 21.42 -10.78 -0.12
CA ASP A 83 22.37 -10.79 -1.23
C ASP A 83 22.42 -9.46 -2.01
N ARG A 84 21.66 -8.45 -1.58
CA ARG A 84 21.54 -7.11 -2.20
C ARG A 84 21.09 -7.16 -3.66
N SER A 85 20.23 -8.11 -4.02
CA SER A 85 19.68 -8.22 -5.36
C SER A 85 18.30 -7.56 -5.54
N SER A 86 17.62 -7.22 -4.45
CA SER A 86 16.35 -6.48 -4.45
C SER A 86 16.30 -5.44 -3.33
N LEU A 87 15.47 -4.41 -3.51
CA LEU A 87 15.19 -3.33 -2.57
C LEU A 87 16.41 -2.46 -2.21
N VAL A 88 17.40 -2.37 -3.09
CA VAL A 88 18.61 -1.59 -2.85
C VAL A 88 18.42 -0.12 -3.27
N ASP A 89 18.70 0.81 -2.36
CA ASP A 89 18.49 2.24 -2.62
C ASP A 89 19.36 2.75 -3.80
N GLY A 90 18.73 3.57 -4.64
CA GLY A 90 19.30 4.11 -5.86
C GLY A 90 19.48 3.08 -6.99
N THR A 91 18.69 2.01 -7.00
CA THR A 91 18.61 1.06 -8.12
C THR A 91 17.25 1.17 -8.82
N GLU A 92 17.16 0.70 -10.07
CA GLU A 92 15.89 0.68 -10.81
C GLU A 92 14.84 -0.21 -10.12
N GLY A 93 15.28 -1.26 -9.42
CA GLY A 93 14.38 -2.17 -8.69
C GLY A 93 13.49 -1.45 -7.67
N VAL A 94 14.00 -0.39 -7.03
CA VAL A 94 13.24 0.38 -6.03
C VAL A 94 12.39 1.51 -6.61
N GLU A 95 12.49 1.79 -7.91
CA GLU A 95 11.64 2.79 -8.55
C GLU A 95 10.19 2.29 -8.64
N ILE A 96 9.24 3.22 -8.53
CA ILE A 96 7.81 2.92 -8.71
C ILE A 96 7.61 2.42 -10.14
N PHE A 97 6.86 1.33 -10.29
CA PHE A 97 6.57 0.72 -11.57
C PHE A 97 5.98 1.75 -12.54
N ASN A 98 6.51 1.81 -13.77
CA ASN A 98 6.29 2.91 -14.70
C ASN A 98 4.80 3.23 -14.96
N ASP A 99 3.95 2.20 -15.08
CA ASP A 99 2.51 2.36 -15.33
C ASP A 99 1.75 3.01 -14.16
N LEU A 100 2.40 3.13 -13.01
CA LEU A 100 1.88 3.71 -11.77
C LEU A 100 2.68 4.95 -11.33
N ALA A 101 3.52 5.51 -12.20
CA ALA A 101 4.44 6.59 -11.87
C ALA A 101 3.76 7.73 -11.09
N PRO A 102 4.42 8.26 -10.04
CA PRO A 102 3.94 9.44 -9.33
C PRO A 102 3.77 10.64 -10.27
N ALA A 103 2.67 11.37 -10.11
CA ALA A 103 2.45 12.63 -10.81
C ALA A 103 3.30 13.76 -10.18
N PRO A 104 3.53 14.88 -10.90
CA PRO A 104 4.24 16.03 -10.34
C PRO A 104 3.63 16.50 -9.01
N GLY A 105 4.46 16.58 -7.97
CA GLY A 105 4.05 16.98 -6.61
C GLY A 105 3.56 15.83 -5.72
N GLU A 106 3.44 14.61 -6.23
CA GLU A 106 3.17 13.43 -5.38
C GLU A 106 4.46 12.92 -4.74
N HIS A 107 4.37 12.57 -3.46
CA HIS A 107 5.54 12.19 -2.67
C HIS A 107 5.79 10.69 -2.72
N VAL A 108 7.07 10.30 -2.74
CA VAL A 108 7.51 8.92 -2.51
C VAL A 108 8.25 8.87 -1.18
N ILE A 109 7.64 8.21 -0.20
CA ILE A 109 8.23 8.00 1.12
C ILE A 109 9.06 6.72 1.09
N LYS A 110 10.37 6.86 1.24
CA LYS A 110 11.27 5.72 1.43
C LYS A 110 11.10 5.18 2.85
N LYS A 111 10.83 3.88 2.96
CA LYS A 111 10.70 3.18 4.26
C LYS A 111 11.64 1.99 4.33
N HIS A 112 12.06 1.67 5.55
CA HIS A 112 13.02 0.59 5.81
C HIS A 112 12.38 -0.60 6.55
N ARG A 113 11.09 -0.50 6.88
CA ARG A 113 10.29 -1.53 7.57
C ARG A 113 8.94 -1.68 6.84
N TYR A 114 8.14 -2.67 7.23
CA TYR A 114 6.84 -2.92 6.59
C TYR A 114 5.91 -1.72 6.66
N SER A 115 5.71 -1.14 7.84
CA SER A 115 4.83 0.00 8.03
C SER A 115 5.40 1.26 7.39
N ALA A 116 4.56 1.97 6.62
CA ALA A 116 4.89 3.27 6.08
C ALA A 116 4.97 4.38 7.13
N PHE A 117 4.51 4.15 8.36
CA PHE A 117 4.60 5.11 9.48
C PHE A 117 5.86 4.94 10.31
N PHE A 118 6.40 3.72 10.39
CA PHE A 118 7.48 3.41 11.30
C PHE A 118 8.79 4.09 10.86
N ALA A 119 9.22 5.08 11.64
CA ALA A 119 10.44 5.86 11.41
C ALA A 119 10.48 6.56 10.03
N THR A 120 9.34 7.09 9.58
CA THR A 120 9.21 7.92 8.38
C THR A 120 8.59 9.28 8.72
N ASP A 121 8.46 10.15 7.72
CA ASP A 121 7.77 11.44 7.80
C ASP A 121 6.27 11.36 7.45
N LEU A 122 5.72 10.16 7.22
CA LEU A 122 4.33 10.00 6.76
C LEU A 122 3.32 10.65 7.71
N ASP A 123 3.34 10.34 9.01
CA ASP A 123 2.36 10.93 9.95
C ASP A 123 2.47 12.45 9.98
N LEU A 124 3.69 12.99 9.97
CA LEU A 124 3.93 14.43 9.96
C LEU A 124 3.26 15.07 8.73
N ILE A 125 3.49 14.53 7.53
CA ILE A 125 2.88 15.03 6.29
C ILE A 125 1.36 14.96 6.35
N LEU A 126 0.80 13.81 6.80
CA LEU A 126 -0.64 13.63 6.87
C LEU A 126 -1.32 14.60 7.84
N ARG A 127 -0.69 14.88 8.99
CA ARG A 127 -1.19 15.84 9.98
C ARG A 127 -1.17 17.27 9.45
N GLU A 128 -0.07 17.70 8.83
CA GLU A 128 0.05 19.03 8.22
C GLU A 128 -0.99 19.26 7.12
N TRP A 129 -1.39 18.18 6.42
CA TRP A 129 -2.43 18.22 5.41
C TRP A 129 -3.86 18.11 5.94
N GLY A 130 -4.05 17.95 7.25
CA GLY A 130 -5.36 17.76 7.88
C GLY A 130 -6.04 16.45 7.51
N ILE A 131 -5.27 15.44 7.10
CA ILE A 131 -5.80 14.13 6.70
C ILE A 131 -6.35 13.41 7.92
N THR A 132 -7.51 12.77 7.74
CA THR A 132 -8.11 11.89 8.75
C THR A 132 -8.49 10.53 8.21
N THR A 133 -8.42 10.33 6.90
CA THR A 133 -8.73 9.06 6.24
C THR A 133 -7.58 8.68 5.31
N VAL A 134 -7.16 7.42 5.38
CA VAL A 134 -6.18 6.83 4.45
C VAL A 134 -6.84 5.71 3.66
N ILE A 135 -6.59 5.67 2.36
CA ILE A 135 -6.95 4.55 1.48
C ILE A 135 -5.69 3.75 1.21
N ILE A 136 -5.67 2.48 1.60
CA ILE A 136 -4.53 1.57 1.42
C ILE A 136 -4.69 0.78 0.13
N SER A 137 -3.65 0.81 -0.70
CA SER A 137 -3.50 0.07 -1.95
C SER A 137 -2.06 -0.42 -2.12
N GLY A 138 -1.80 -1.33 -3.06
CA GLY A 138 -0.44 -1.79 -3.37
C GLY A 138 -0.11 -3.18 -2.81
N THR A 139 1.16 -3.43 -2.49
CA THR A 139 1.67 -4.76 -2.16
C THR A 139 2.69 -4.75 -1.01
N THR A 140 2.88 -5.81 -0.23
CA THR A 140 2.02 -7.01 -0.18
C THR A 140 0.88 -6.84 0.83
N THR A 141 -0.21 -7.57 0.60
CA THR A 141 -1.47 -7.42 1.35
C THR A 141 -1.27 -7.61 2.85
N GLU A 142 -0.60 -8.70 3.25
CA GLU A 142 -0.39 -9.16 4.62
C GLU A 142 0.83 -8.56 5.31
N ASN A 143 1.83 -8.05 4.57
CA ASN A 143 3.00 -7.40 5.15
C ASN A 143 2.86 -5.88 5.11
N CYS A 144 3.37 -5.22 4.07
CA CYS A 144 3.48 -3.76 4.03
C CYS A 144 2.13 -3.05 4.09
N CYS A 145 1.13 -3.54 3.35
CA CYS A 145 -0.21 -2.96 3.37
C CYS A 145 -0.88 -3.15 4.73
N HIS A 146 -0.85 -4.35 5.30
CA HIS A 146 -1.43 -4.63 6.62
C HIS A 146 -0.75 -3.83 7.73
N ALA A 147 0.59 -3.83 7.77
CA ALA A 147 1.35 -3.08 8.77
C ALA A 147 1.02 -1.59 8.71
N THR A 148 0.99 -1.02 7.51
CA THR A 148 0.61 0.39 7.30
C THR A 148 -0.84 0.67 7.72
N ALA A 149 -1.77 -0.24 7.42
CA ALA A 149 -3.16 -0.12 7.84
C ALA A 149 -3.33 -0.15 9.37
N ARG A 150 -2.62 -1.05 10.06
CA ARG A 150 -2.64 -1.12 11.53
C ARG A 150 -2.03 0.12 12.16
N ASP A 151 -0.88 0.57 11.69
CA ASP A 151 -0.26 1.78 12.22
C ASP A 151 -1.12 3.02 11.96
N ALA A 152 -1.75 3.13 10.78
CA ALA A 152 -2.72 4.20 10.52
C ALA A 152 -3.85 4.19 11.56
N MET A 153 -4.40 3.02 11.87
CA MET A 153 -5.43 2.86 12.89
C MET A 153 -4.91 3.23 14.29
N PHE A 154 -3.68 2.86 14.64
CA PHE A 154 -3.04 3.24 15.91
C PHE A 154 -2.80 4.76 16.03
N HIS A 155 -2.56 5.43 14.91
CA HIS A 155 -2.51 6.90 14.82
C HIS A 155 -3.91 7.55 14.71
N ASN A 156 -5.00 6.81 14.90
CA ASN A 156 -6.40 7.27 14.78
C ASN A 156 -6.81 7.78 13.39
N TYR A 157 -6.16 7.32 12.33
CA TYR A 157 -6.70 7.51 10.97
C TYR A 157 -7.83 6.53 10.72
N LYS A 158 -8.83 7.01 9.97
CA LYS A 158 -9.81 6.14 9.35
C LYS A 158 -9.15 5.38 8.20
N VAL A 159 -9.19 4.04 8.23
CA VAL A 159 -8.57 3.19 7.20
C VAL A 159 -9.62 2.61 6.26
N VAL A 160 -9.48 2.91 4.97
CA VAL A 160 -10.13 2.17 3.88
C VAL A 160 -9.08 1.26 3.26
N PHE A 161 -9.41 -0.01 3.01
CA PHE A 161 -8.47 -0.98 2.44
C PHE A 161 -9.05 -1.58 1.17
N LEU A 162 -8.36 -1.42 0.05
CA LEU A 162 -8.89 -1.82 -1.26
C LEU A 162 -8.67 -3.30 -1.53
N SER A 163 -9.75 -4.08 -1.55
CA SER A 163 -9.71 -5.54 -1.74
C SER A 163 -9.29 -5.97 -3.15
N ASP A 164 -9.47 -5.11 -4.16
CA ASP A 164 -9.15 -5.39 -5.55
C ASP A 164 -7.97 -4.54 -6.08
N ALA A 165 -7.41 -3.68 -5.23
CA ALA A 165 -6.22 -2.88 -5.49
C ALA A 165 -5.12 -3.11 -4.43
N THR A 166 -5.15 -4.28 -3.80
CA THR A 166 -4.03 -4.84 -3.05
C THR A 166 -3.72 -6.26 -3.55
N GLY A 167 -2.48 -6.71 -3.44
CA GLY A 167 -2.05 -8.02 -3.95
C GLY A 167 -0.96 -8.65 -3.09
N THR A 168 -0.73 -9.95 -3.26
CA THR A 168 0.34 -10.71 -2.60
C THR A 168 0.85 -11.86 -3.48
N PHE A 169 1.65 -12.79 -2.95
CA PHE A 169 2.21 -13.94 -3.65
C PHE A 169 1.90 -15.25 -2.91
N ASP A 170 2.18 -16.38 -3.58
CA ASP A 170 2.05 -17.70 -2.98
C ASP A 170 3.15 -17.91 -1.92
N TYR A 171 2.77 -18.47 -0.78
CA TYR A 171 3.68 -18.80 0.30
C TYR A 171 4.02 -20.29 0.26
N PRO A 172 5.31 -20.66 0.29
CA PRO A 172 5.70 -22.05 0.42
C PRO A 172 5.37 -22.57 1.83
N ASP A 173 5.35 -23.88 1.99
CA ASP A 173 5.23 -24.46 3.32
C ASP A 173 6.51 -24.20 4.13
N VAL A 174 6.37 -23.39 5.17
CA VAL A 174 7.43 -23.07 6.16
C VAL A 174 7.24 -23.83 7.48
N GLY A 175 6.53 -24.96 7.43
CA GLY A 175 6.18 -25.80 8.57
C GLY A 175 4.76 -25.59 9.11
N GLN A 176 3.96 -24.78 8.43
CA GLN A 176 2.56 -24.46 8.81
C GLN A 176 1.57 -24.70 7.64
N GLY A 177 2.02 -25.36 6.58
CA GLY A 177 1.27 -25.53 5.33
C GLY A 177 1.56 -24.40 4.34
N ALA A 178 1.59 -24.73 3.06
CA ALA A 178 1.62 -23.75 1.99
C ALA A 178 0.28 -23.02 1.88
N LEU A 179 0.31 -21.77 1.42
CA LEU A 179 -0.89 -20.97 1.17
C LEU A 179 -0.76 -20.30 -0.20
N SER A 180 -1.83 -20.37 -0.99
CA SER A 180 -1.92 -19.59 -2.22
C SER A 180 -2.08 -18.09 -1.92
N ALA A 181 -1.71 -17.24 -2.87
CA ALA A 181 -1.90 -15.80 -2.80
C ALA A 181 -3.37 -15.44 -2.52
N GLU A 182 -4.32 -16.16 -3.11
CA GLU A 182 -5.76 -15.96 -2.88
C GLU A 182 -6.15 -16.26 -1.43
N GLU A 183 -5.63 -17.34 -0.84
CA GLU A 183 -5.90 -17.70 0.56
C GLU A 183 -5.33 -16.67 1.52
N VAL A 184 -4.06 -16.26 1.33
CA VAL A 184 -3.40 -15.24 2.16
C VAL A 184 -4.14 -13.91 2.06
N HIS A 185 -4.45 -13.49 0.83
CA HIS A 185 -5.16 -12.25 0.57
C HIS A 185 -6.55 -12.25 1.23
N ARG A 186 -7.37 -13.29 0.99
CA ARG A 186 -8.71 -13.42 1.57
C ARG A 186 -8.68 -13.45 3.10
N ALA A 187 -7.76 -14.20 3.69
CA ALA A 187 -7.60 -14.27 5.14
C ALA A 187 -7.25 -12.90 5.73
N THR A 188 -6.30 -12.21 5.12
CA THR A 188 -5.87 -10.87 5.54
C THR A 188 -6.99 -9.84 5.44
N LEU A 189 -7.72 -9.81 4.32
CA LEU A 189 -8.90 -8.96 4.14
C LEU A 189 -9.96 -9.21 5.21
N THR A 190 -10.21 -10.48 5.55
CA THR A 190 -11.18 -10.85 6.60
C THR A 190 -10.74 -10.31 7.97
N ILE A 191 -9.47 -10.48 8.32
CA ILE A 191 -8.90 -9.99 9.59
C ILE A 191 -8.96 -8.46 9.67
N LEU A 192 -8.58 -7.77 8.59
CA LEU A 192 -8.62 -6.32 8.50
C LEU A 192 -10.05 -5.78 8.61
N ALA A 193 -11.02 -6.38 7.91
CA ALA A 193 -12.42 -6.00 7.96
C ALA A 193 -13.01 -6.13 9.38
N PHE A 194 -12.54 -7.12 10.14
CA PHE A 194 -13.01 -7.32 11.52
C PHE A 194 -12.39 -6.33 12.51
N SER A 195 -11.12 -5.97 12.34
CA SER A 195 -10.32 -5.37 13.43
C SER A 195 -9.65 -4.04 13.12
N THR A 196 -9.56 -3.62 11.85
CA THR A 196 -8.64 -2.54 11.46
C THR A 196 -9.24 -1.54 10.47
N ALA A 197 -9.93 -2.00 9.42
CA ALA A 197 -10.26 -1.17 8.26
C ALA A 197 -11.64 -1.50 7.68
N HIS A 198 -12.19 -0.54 6.93
CA HIS A 198 -13.35 -0.80 6.07
C HIS A 198 -12.80 -1.34 4.75
N VAL A 199 -12.90 -2.66 4.58
CA VAL A 199 -12.48 -3.34 3.35
C VAL A 199 -13.56 -3.18 2.30
N MET A 200 -13.20 -2.71 1.11
CA MET A 200 -14.10 -2.52 -0.03
C MET A 200 -13.34 -2.55 -1.35
N THR A 201 -14.04 -2.68 -2.47
CA THR A 201 -13.46 -2.54 -3.81
C THR A 201 -13.16 -1.08 -4.15
N ALA A 202 -12.30 -0.84 -5.15
CA ALA A 202 -12.05 0.48 -5.70
C ALA A 202 -13.33 1.14 -6.23
N ALA A 203 -14.22 0.37 -6.87
CA ALA A 203 -15.50 0.88 -7.35
C ALA A 203 -16.41 1.37 -6.20
N GLU A 204 -16.50 0.58 -5.12
CA GLU A 204 -17.26 0.96 -3.92
C GLU A 204 -16.67 2.19 -3.23
N MET A 205 -15.34 2.29 -3.17
CA MET A 205 -14.63 3.44 -2.64
C MET A 205 -14.98 4.71 -3.44
N LEU A 206 -14.87 4.66 -4.77
CA LEU A 206 -15.18 5.80 -5.63
C LEU A 206 -16.64 6.26 -5.51
N ALA A 207 -17.58 5.32 -5.35
CA ALA A 207 -19.00 5.64 -5.14
C ALA A 207 -19.28 6.39 -3.83
N ARG A 208 -18.36 6.34 -2.86
CA ARG A 208 -18.47 7.00 -1.54
C ARG A 208 -17.82 8.37 -1.48
N ILE A 209 -17.17 8.81 -2.56
CA ILE A 209 -16.54 10.13 -2.63
C ILE A 209 -17.62 11.21 -2.68
N LYS A 210 -17.64 12.10 -1.68
CA LYS A 210 -18.49 13.31 -1.68
C LYS A 210 -17.61 14.55 -1.82
N VAL A 211 -17.69 15.20 -2.97
CA VAL A 211 -16.99 16.47 -3.18
C VAL A 211 -17.80 17.58 -2.49
N ALA A 212 -17.13 18.39 -1.66
CA ALA A 212 -17.75 19.56 -1.05
C ALA A 212 -18.36 20.46 -2.14
N GLY A 213 -19.69 20.64 -2.11
CA GLY A 213 -20.44 21.45 -3.09
C GLY A 213 -21.48 20.69 -3.91
N SER A 214 -21.52 19.35 -3.90
CA SER A 214 -22.66 18.62 -4.48
C SER A 214 -23.86 18.71 -3.53
N LYS A 215 -24.73 19.70 -3.73
CA LYS A 215 -26.09 19.64 -3.21
C LYS A 215 -26.68 18.31 -3.68
N ALA A 216 -27.27 17.55 -2.77
CA ALA A 216 -28.16 16.47 -3.15
C ALA A 216 -29.22 17.05 -4.10
N ALA A 217 -29.28 16.53 -5.32
CA ALA A 217 -30.42 16.69 -6.20
C ALA A 217 -31.51 15.72 -5.77
#